data_AF-A0A662RTE9-F1
#
_entry.id   AF-A0A662RTE9-F1
#
_cell.length_a   1.000
_cell.length_b   1.000
_cell.length_c   1.000
_cell.angle_alpha   90.00
_cell.angle_beta   90.00
_cell.angle_gamma   90.00
#
_symmetry.space_group_name_H-M   'P 1'
#
loop_
_entity.id
_entity.type
_entity.pdbx_description
1 polymer ?
#
loop_
_entity_poly.entity_id
_entity_poly.type
_entity_poly.pdbx_seq_one_letter_code
_entity_poly.pdbx_strand_id
1 'polypeptide(L)'
;MAEEIGAVGNLLQPTLLADFLHTGAQAAGDTYDFTAKKLESDEVAEIEYIEIFSPNAGWPGEDLLHVVPVIDGHRIEEYVSLSGRYTSNMAPPRLHQMSGPSPLQSNRIVFSFGTPGVEDPFLNTTLKAKKSISIRTRAGDNGITQNYRIRVWGRLYKGEAMLRSVFGDRVYGAEATIEDRNRGKSLSVTKDAVDVSIKNWDTFVGGMKQSKP
;
A
#
# COMPACT_ATOMS: atom_id res chain seq x y z
N MET A 1 17.69 -19.55 -10.53
CA MET A 1 18.46 -18.43 -9.95
C MET A 1 17.49 -17.67 -9.07
N ALA A 2 17.62 -17.82 -7.76
CA ALA A 2 16.75 -17.15 -6.80
C ALA A 2 17.17 -15.67 -6.73
N GLU A 3 16.23 -14.78 -7.03
CA GLU A 3 16.44 -13.34 -6.91
C GLU A 3 16.61 -13.01 -5.43
N GLU A 4 17.77 -12.46 -5.07
CA GLU A 4 18.14 -12.12 -3.70
C GLU A 4 17.31 -10.91 -3.26
N ILE A 5 16.24 -11.17 -2.50
CA ILE A 5 15.34 -10.12 -1.99
C ILE A 5 15.97 -9.50 -0.74
N GLY A 6 16.41 -8.25 -0.87
CA GLY A 6 16.82 -7.40 0.24
C GLY A 6 18.09 -6.62 -0.08
N ALA A 7 17.92 -5.38 -0.57
CA ALA A 7 19.06 -4.48 -0.80
C ALA A 7 19.83 -4.19 0.49
N VAL A 8 21.16 -4.19 0.39
CA VAL A 8 22.11 -3.77 1.42
C VAL A 8 22.06 -2.24 1.57
N GLY A 9 21.89 -1.73 2.80
CA GLY A 9 22.31 -0.39 3.25
C GLY A 9 21.70 0.84 2.57
N ASN A 10 20.97 1.65 3.35
CA ASN A 10 20.58 3.06 3.11
C ASN A 10 19.71 3.42 1.89
N LEU A 11 19.31 2.50 1.04
CA LEU A 11 18.24 2.72 0.06
C LEU A 11 17.34 1.48 0.00
N LEU A 12 16.44 1.33 0.97
CA LEU A 12 15.33 0.40 0.83
C LEU A 12 14.46 0.87 -0.34
N GLN A 13 14.73 0.31 -1.51
CA GLN A 13 13.94 0.59 -2.71
C GLN A 13 12.58 -0.11 -2.59
N PRO A 14 11.52 0.48 -3.17
CA PRO A 14 10.25 -0.22 -3.31
C PRO A 14 10.47 -1.53 -4.08
N THR A 15 9.97 -2.63 -3.52
CA THR A 15 9.98 -3.97 -4.09
C THR A 15 8.55 -4.46 -4.30
N LEU A 16 8.40 -5.45 -5.17
CA LEU A 16 7.13 -6.13 -5.39
C LEU A 16 6.86 -7.07 -4.21
N LEU A 17 5.93 -6.69 -3.33
CA LEU A 17 5.59 -7.44 -2.13
C LEU A 17 4.65 -8.60 -2.44
N ALA A 18 3.68 -8.38 -3.32
CA ALA A 18 2.71 -9.38 -3.74
C ALA A 18 2.18 -9.09 -5.15
N ASP A 19 1.77 -10.16 -5.84
CA ASP A 19 1.28 -10.10 -7.20
C ASP A 19 0.11 -11.06 -7.37
N PHE A 20 -1.06 -10.49 -7.68
CA PHE A 20 -2.33 -11.19 -7.70
C PHE A 20 -2.90 -11.15 -9.12
N LEU A 21 -3.01 -12.31 -9.75
CA LEU A 21 -3.60 -12.46 -11.08
C LEU A 21 -4.93 -13.20 -10.94
N HIS A 22 -6.04 -12.54 -11.32
CA HIS A 22 -7.31 -13.22 -11.50
C HIS A 22 -7.42 -13.72 -12.94
N THR A 23 -7.81 -14.97 -13.10
CA THR A 23 -8.12 -15.56 -14.41
C THR A 23 -9.55 -16.06 -14.46
N GLY A 24 -10.18 -15.90 -15.63
CA GLY A 24 -11.57 -16.29 -15.83
C GLY A 24 -12.56 -15.21 -15.39
N ALA A 25 -13.84 -15.58 -15.42
CA ALA A 25 -14.93 -14.64 -15.18
C ALA A 25 -15.24 -14.47 -13.68
N GLN A 26 -15.57 -13.24 -13.29
CA GLN A 26 -16.17 -12.91 -12.01
C GLN A 26 -17.59 -12.41 -12.29
N ALA A 27 -18.62 -13.06 -11.75
CA ALA A 27 -19.99 -12.69 -12.04
C ALA A 27 -20.34 -11.30 -11.47
N ALA A 28 -21.39 -10.68 -12.00
CA ALA A 28 -21.85 -9.37 -11.53
C ALA A 28 -22.16 -9.40 -10.03
N GLY A 29 -21.69 -8.39 -9.30
CA GLY A 29 -21.87 -8.26 -7.85
C GLY A 29 -21.00 -9.17 -6.98
N ASP A 30 -20.36 -10.20 -7.55
CA ASP A 30 -19.55 -11.15 -6.78
C ASP A 30 -18.30 -10.51 -6.22
N THR A 31 -17.82 -11.08 -5.11
CA THR A 31 -16.50 -10.75 -4.56
C THR A 31 -15.53 -11.91 -4.72
N TYR A 32 -14.26 -11.59 -4.95
CA TYR A 32 -13.18 -12.55 -5.02
C TYR A 32 -12.11 -12.18 -4.00
N ASP A 33 -11.79 -13.12 -3.10
CA ASP A 33 -10.72 -12.97 -2.11
C ASP A 33 -9.49 -13.75 -2.60
N PHE A 34 -8.38 -13.07 -2.84
CA PHE A 34 -7.14 -13.73 -3.23
C PHE A 34 -6.53 -14.53 -2.08
N THR A 35 -5.82 -15.60 -2.41
CA THR A 35 -4.97 -16.32 -1.45
C THR A 35 -3.88 -15.38 -0.95
N ALA A 36 -3.81 -15.20 0.37
CA ALA A 36 -2.87 -14.27 0.98
C ALA A 36 -1.41 -14.70 0.81
N LYS A 37 -0.55 -13.77 0.39
CA LYS A 37 0.90 -13.91 0.46
C LYS A 37 1.32 -13.79 1.93
N LYS A 38 1.93 -14.84 2.48
CA LYS A 38 2.51 -14.82 3.83
C LYS A 38 3.88 -14.15 3.81
N LEU A 39 4.15 -13.38 4.87
CA LEU A 39 5.48 -12.90 5.21
C LEU A 39 6.15 -13.92 6.14
N GLU A 40 7.48 -14.00 6.10
CA GLU A 40 8.22 -14.81 7.07
C GLU A 40 8.09 -14.22 8.48
N SER A 41 8.37 -15.03 9.51
CA SER A 41 8.20 -14.60 10.91
C SER A 41 9.10 -13.43 11.32
N ASP A 42 10.21 -13.25 10.62
CA ASP A 42 11.17 -12.16 10.81
C ASP A 42 10.99 -11.02 9.80
N GLU A 43 9.91 -11.03 9.02
CA GLU A 43 9.63 -10.04 7.98
C GLU A 43 8.39 -9.20 8.31
N VAL A 44 8.49 -7.90 8.03
CA VAL A 44 7.37 -6.96 8.05
C VAL A 44 7.45 -6.03 6.84
N ALA A 45 6.32 -5.47 6.41
CA ALA A 45 6.28 -4.62 5.23
C ALA A 45 5.50 -3.32 5.43
N GLU A 46 5.98 -2.25 4.80
CA GLU A 46 5.23 -1.03 4.52
C GLU A 46 4.74 -1.10 3.08
N ILE A 47 3.41 -1.09 2.88
CA ILE A 47 2.82 -1.02 1.54
C ILE A 47 2.71 0.46 1.17
N GLU A 48 3.44 0.84 0.12
CA GLU A 48 3.54 2.21 -0.36
C GLU A 48 2.43 2.51 -1.38
N TYR A 49 2.28 1.65 -2.39
CA TYR A 49 1.29 1.83 -3.44
C TYR A 49 0.87 0.49 -4.05
N ILE A 50 -0.18 0.54 -4.85
CA ILE A 50 -0.73 -0.60 -5.58
C ILE A 50 -0.75 -0.26 -7.07
N GLU A 51 -0.61 -1.24 -7.94
CA GLU A 51 -0.91 -1.13 -9.36
C GLU A 51 -2.05 -2.07 -9.72
N ILE A 52 -3.04 -1.56 -10.46
CA ILE A 52 -4.19 -2.32 -10.93
C ILE A 52 -4.10 -2.35 -12.46
N PHE A 53 -3.88 -3.51 -13.03
CA PHE A 53 -4.03 -3.79 -14.45
C PHE A 53 -5.50 -4.17 -14.66
N SER A 54 -6.29 -3.16 -15.03
CA SER A 54 -7.74 -3.27 -15.19
C SER A 54 -8.12 -4.35 -16.22
N PRO A 55 -9.22 -5.08 -15.99
CA PRO A 55 -9.82 -5.90 -17.04
C PRO A 55 -10.39 -4.99 -18.13
N ASN A 56 -10.02 -5.25 -19.38
CA ASN A 56 -10.41 -4.40 -20.51
C ASN A 56 -10.88 -5.23 -21.71
N ALA A 57 -12.19 -5.29 -21.92
CA ALA A 57 -12.83 -5.90 -23.09
C ALA A 57 -13.18 -4.89 -24.19
N GLY A 58 -12.71 -3.64 -24.09
CA GLY A 58 -13.12 -2.51 -24.93
C GLY A 58 -13.75 -1.40 -24.09
N TRP A 59 -14.14 -0.30 -24.75
CA TRP A 59 -14.76 0.84 -24.07
C TRP A 59 -16.16 0.49 -23.53
N PRO A 60 -16.50 0.79 -22.26
CA PRO A 60 -15.80 1.64 -21.29
C PRO A 60 -14.89 0.90 -20.27
N GLY A 61 -14.55 -0.37 -20.51
CA GLY A 61 -13.86 -1.26 -19.58
C GLY A 61 -14.83 -2.08 -18.73
N GLU A 62 -14.34 -3.16 -18.13
CA GLU A 62 -15.16 -4.03 -17.27
C GLU A 62 -15.20 -3.53 -15.82
N ASP A 63 -16.24 -3.94 -15.09
CA ASP A 63 -16.63 -3.29 -13.85
C ASP A 63 -15.92 -3.84 -12.61
N LEU A 64 -14.59 -3.72 -12.58
CA LEU A 64 -13.81 -3.95 -11.37
C LEU A 64 -14.02 -2.78 -10.39
N LEU A 65 -15.14 -2.81 -9.68
CA LEU A 65 -15.66 -1.69 -8.91
C LEU A 65 -14.84 -1.40 -7.65
N HIS A 66 -14.46 -2.44 -6.92
CA HIS A 66 -13.67 -2.31 -5.70
C HIS A 66 -12.45 -3.22 -5.73
N VAL A 67 -11.30 -2.64 -5.39
CA VAL A 67 -10.06 -3.32 -5.04
C VAL A 67 -9.69 -2.86 -3.63
N VAL A 68 -9.78 -3.78 -2.68
CA VAL A 68 -9.63 -3.54 -1.25
C VAL A 68 -8.40 -4.32 -0.75
N PRO A 69 -7.41 -3.65 -0.14
CA PRO A 69 -6.33 -4.35 0.55
C PRO A 69 -6.85 -5.15 1.74
N VAL A 70 -6.29 -6.34 1.94
CA VAL A 70 -6.54 -7.18 3.11
C VAL A 70 -5.22 -7.40 3.82
N ILE A 71 -5.06 -6.77 4.97
CA ILE A 71 -3.80 -6.73 5.72
C ILE A 71 -3.93 -7.58 6.97
N ASP A 72 -3.06 -8.59 7.10
CA ASP A 72 -3.07 -9.52 8.23
C ASP A 72 -4.45 -10.15 8.50
N GLY A 73 -5.21 -10.40 7.44
CA GLY A 73 -6.56 -10.97 7.49
C GLY A 73 -7.68 -9.95 7.71
N HIS A 74 -7.36 -8.67 7.87
CA HIS A 74 -8.35 -7.61 8.07
C HIS A 74 -8.59 -6.85 6.76
N ARG A 75 -9.87 -6.74 6.38
CA ARG A 75 -10.30 -5.87 5.29
C ARG A 75 -10.30 -4.44 5.80
N ILE A 76 -9.75 -3.51 5.03
CA ILE A 76 -9.70 -2.08 5.36
C ILE A 76 -10.58 -1.26 4.41
N GLU A 77 -11.71 -1.82 3.99
CA GLU A 77 -12.64 -1.23 3.01
C GLU A 77 -13.25 0.10 3.48
N GLU A 78 -13.29 0.32 4.80
CA GLU A 78 -13.70 1.59 5.41
C GLU A 78 -12.67 2.72 5.21
N TYR A 79 -11.42 2.39 4.89
CA TYR A 79 -10.33 3.34 4.69
C TYR A 79 -9.84 3.38 3.25
N VAL A 80 -9.74 2.23 2.59
CA VAL A 80 -9.17 2.07 1.25
C VAL A 80 -10.08 1.20 0.40
N SER A 81 -10.67 1.82 -0.62
CA SER A 81 -11.41 1.15 -1.68
C SER A 81 -11.05 1.81 -3.01
N LEU A 82 -10.25 1.12 -3.82
CA LEU A 82 -9.77 1.65 -5.10
C LEU A 82 -10.67 1.16 -6.23
N SER A 83 -11.08 2.05 -7.12
CA SER A 83 -11.71 1.64 -8.38
C SER A 83 -10.65 1.04 -9.30
N GLY A 84 -10.91 -0.18 -9.79
CA GLY A 84 -10.06 -0.88 -10.73
C GLY A 84 -10.58 -0.91 -12.17
N ARG A 85 -11.73 -0.29 -12.44
CA ARG A 85 -12.31 -0.15 -13.79
C ARG A 85 -11.35 0.66 -14.69
N TYR A 86 -11.17 0.24 -15.94
CA TYR A 86 -10.20 0.86 -16.87
C TYR A 86 -10.34 2.39 -16.98
N THR A 87 -11.57 2.90 -17.04
CA THR A 87 -11.88 4.33 -17.20
C THR A 87 -11.77 5.17 -15.92
N SER A 88 -11.79 4.54 -14.75
CA SER A 88 -11.73 5.20 -13.44
C SER A 88 -10.69 4.56 -12.53
N ASN A 89 -9.62 4.02 -13.12
CA ASN A 89 -8.60 3.30 -12.37
C ASN A 89 -7.84 4.29 -11.47
N MET A 90 -7.94 4.09 -10.15
CA MET A 90 -7.31 4.98 -9.16
C MET A 90 -5.82 4.68 -8.96
N ALA A 91 -5.35 3.52 -9.41
CA ALA A 91 -3.99 3.06 -9.22
C ALA A 91 -3.45 2.37 -10.49
N PRO A 92 -3.40 3.09 -11.64
CA PRO A 92 -2.96 2.50 -12.91
C PRO A 92 -1.47 2.14 -12.89
N PRO A 93 -1.01 1.21 -13.75
CA PRO A 93 0.39 0.82 -13.80
C PRO A 93 1.31 1.98 -14.19
N ARG A 94 2.51 2.02 -13.61
CA ARG A 94 3.50 3.10 -13.81
C ARG A 94 3.85 3.38 -15.28
N LEU A 95 3.74 2.38 -16.16
CA LEU A 95 4.03 2.48 -17.59
C LEU A 95 2.86 2.97 -18.45
N HIS A 96 1.62 2.95 -17.94
CA HIS A 96 0.42 3.37 -18.68
C HIS A 96 0.22 4.90 -18.73
N GLN A 97 1.07 5.67 -18.06
CA GLN A 97 1.10 7.14 -18.18
C GLN A 97 1.90 7.52 -19.44
N MET A 98 1.18 7.75 -20.55
CA MET A 98 1.75 7.92 -21.90
C MET A 98 2.52 9.23 -22.14
N SER A 99 3.45 9.14 -23.10
CA SER A 99 4.11 10.19 -23.90
C SER A 99 5.15 11.08 -23.20
N GLY A 100 6.37 10.54 -23.09
CA GLY A 100 7.58 11.30 -22.78
C GLY A 100 7.72 11.64 -21.29
N PRO A 101 8.93 11.62 -20.73
CA PRO A 101 9.15 12.22 -19.42
C PRO A 101 8.88 13.72 -19.56
N SER A 102 7.73 14.21 -19.09
CA SER A 102 7.71 15.60 -18.63
C SER A 102 8.77 15.68 -17.52
N PRO A 103 9.74 16.59 -17.59
CA PRO A 103 10.76 16.75 -16.55
C PRO A 103 10.17 17.10 -15.17
N LEU A 104 8.86 17.38 -15.11
CA LEU A 104 8.10 17.63 -13.88
C LEU A 104 7.46 16.36 -13.26
N GLN A 105 7.52 15.21 -13.94
CA GLN A 105 6.98 13.92 -13.44
C GLN A 105 8.11 12.89 -13.24
N SER A 106 9.06 13.21 -12.37
CA SER A 106 10.14 12.30 -11.96
C SER A 106 9.60 11.03 -11.26
N ASN A 107 8.39 11.10 -10.68
CA ASN A 107 7.66 9.95 -10.16
C ASN A 107 6.38 9.69 -10.97
N ARG A 108 6.25 8.48 -11.53
CA ARG A 108 5.11 8.04 -12.37
C ARG A 108 4.05 7.27 -11.57
N ILE A 109 4.09 7.42 -10.25
CA ILE A 109 3.11 6.87 -9.31
C ILE A 109 2.05 7.97 -9.10
N VAL A 110 0.80 7.70 -9.48
CA VAL A 110 -0.31 8.66 -9.29
C VAL A 110 -0.64 8.85 -7.82
N PHE A 111 -0.57 7.76 -7.06
CA PHE A 111 -1.07 7.67 -5.71
C PHE A 111 -0.17 6.77 -4.86
N SER A 112 0.22 7.27 -3.70
CA SER A 112 0.89 6.53 -2.64
C SER A 112 0.09 6.70 -1.35
N PHE A 113 0.05 5.66 -0.52
CA PHE A 113 -0.55 5.73 0.81
C PHE A 113 0.20 6.66 1.75
N GLY A 114 1.50 6.86 1.52
CA GLY A 114 2.34 7.73 2.34
C GLY A 114 3.81 7.66 1.94
N THR A 115 4.68 8.21 2.78
CA THR A 115 6.13 8.10 2.65
C THR A 115 6.60 6.98 3.57
N PRO A 116 7.17 5.88 3.05
CA PRO A 116 7.65 4.82 3.92
C PRO A 116 8.94 5.24 4.63
N GLY A 117 9.31 4.55 5.71
CA GLY A 117 10.60 4.73 6.38
C GLY A 117 10.81 6.07 7.07
N VAL A 118 9.75 6.84 7.34
CA VAL A 118 9.82 8.12 8.06
C VAL A 118 9.12 8.03 9.41
N GLU A 119 9.59 8.82 10.37
CA GLU A 119 9.04 8.85 11.73
C GLU A 119 7.81 9.77 11.85
N ASP A 120 7.65 10.72 10.92
CA ASP A 120 6.53 11.66 10.93
C ASP A 120 5.19 10.91 10.77
N PRO A 121 4.27 11.00 11.75
CA PRO A 121 3.01 10.28 11.73
C PRO A 121 2.03 10.78 10.66
N PHE A 122 2.17 12.00 10.14
CA PHE A 122 1.33 12.48 9.03
C PHE A 122 1.85 12.03 7.66
N LEU A 123 3.14 11.71 7.57
CA LEU A 123 3.75 11.25 6.33
C LEU A 123 3.77 9.72 6.24
N ASN A 124 3.99 9.01 7.35
CA ASN A 124 4.11 7.56 7.35
C ASN A 124 2.75 6.83 7.46
N THR A 125 1.83 7.19 6.58
CA THR A 125 0.48 6.60 6.46
C THR A 125 0.44 5.35 5.58
N THR A 126 1.60 4.77 5.26
CA THR A 126 1.70 3.50 4.52
C THR A 126 1.06 2.35 5.29
N LEU A 127 0.47 1.38 4.59
CA LEU A 127 -0.22 0.26 5.27
C LEU A 127 0.81 -0.72 5.86
N LYS A 128 0.65 -1.11 7.12
CA LYS A 128 1.60 -1.99 7.81
C LYS A 128 1.16 -3.45 7.77
N ALA A 129 1.90 -4.29 7.06
CA ALA A 129 1.67 -5.74 7.04
C ALA A 129 2.71 -6.45 7.90
N LYS A 130 2.26 -7.28 8.86
CA LYS A 130 3.12 -8.03 9.78
C LYS A 130 3.12 -9.53 9.53
N LYS A 131 2.08 -10.07 8.89
CA LYS A 131 1.86 -11.52 8.69
C LYS A 131 1.51 -11.86 7.26
N SER A 132 0.66 -11.06 6.62
CA SER A 132 0.19 -11.38 5.28
C SER A 132 -0.41 -10.20 4.54
N ILE A 133 -0.29 -10.24 3.22
CA ILE A 133 -0.87 -9.29 2.28
C ILE A 133 -1.83 -10.06 1.37
N SER A 134 -3.05 -9.55 1.21
CA SER A 134 -3.99 -10.02 0.19
C SER A 134 -4.79 -8.86 -0.39
N ILE A 135 -5.63 -9.19 -1.37
CA ILE A 135 -6.57 -8.28 -2.03
C ILE A 135 -7.93 -8.96 -2.05
N ARG A 136 -8.98 -8.15 -1.88
CA ARG A 136 -10.34 -8.52 -2.21
C ARG A 136 -10.81 -7.65 -3.36
N THR A 137 -11.45 -8.25 -4.35
CA THR A 137 -12.10 -7.53 -5.44
C THR A 137 -13.60 -7.73 -5.43
N ARG A 138 -14.33 -6.75 -5.97
CA ARG A 138 -15.76 -6.85 -6.22
C ARG A 138 -16.07 -6.40 -7.65
N ALA A 139 -16.80 -7.24 -8.37
CA ALA A 139 -17.40 -6.86 -9.63
C ALA A 139 -18.64 -5.99 -9.38
N GLY A 140 -18.84 -4.97 -10.21
CA GLY A 140 -20.06 -4.16 -10.21
C GLY A 140 -21.19 -4.85 -10.95
N ASP A 141 -22.08 -4.05 -11.56
CA ASP A 141 -23.33 -4.55 -12.15
C ASP A 141 -23.09 -5.34 -13.44
N ASN A 142 -22.00 -5.03 -14.13
CA ASN A 142 -21.53 -5.81 -15.27
C ASN A 142 -20.39 -6.70 -14.79
N GLY A 143 -20.53 -8.02 -14.92
CA GLY A 143 -19.48 -8.95 -14.55
C GLY A 143 -18.15 -8.68 -15.27
N ILE A 144 -17.11 -9.38 -14.84
CA ILE A 144 -15.76 -9.30 -15.41
C ILE A 144 -15.54 -10.58 -16.21
N THR A 145 -15.09 -10.47 -17.45
CA THR A 145 -14.76 -11.62 -18.32
C THR A 145 -13.27 -11.67 -18.65
N GLN A 146 -12.58 -10.53 -18.56
CA GLN A 146 -11.15 -10.43 -18.82
C GLN A 146 -10.32 -10.65 -17.56
N ASN A 147 -9.10 -11.12 -17.76
CA ASN A 147 -8.14 -11.22 -16.67
C ASN A 147 -7.77 -9.82 -16.17
N TYR A 148 -7.46 -9.73 -14.88
CA TYR A 148 -6.92 -8.52 -14.27
C TYR A 148 -5.83 -8.88 -13.27
N ARG A 149 -4.94 -7.93 -13.00
CA ARG A 149 -3.79 -8.13 -12.10
C ARG A 149 -3.66 -6.99 -11.12
N ILE A 150 -3.39 -7.30 -9.86
CA ILE A 150 -3.09 -6.32 -8.82
C ILE A 150 -1.69 -6.60 -8.28
N ARG A 151 -0.81 -5.61 -8.34
CA ARG A 151 0.54 -5.67 -7.76
C ARG A 151 0.62 -4.75 -6.56
N VAL A 152 1.18 -5.26 -5.47
CA VAL A 152 1.39 -4.50 -4.24
C VAL A 152 2.86 -4.20 -4.09
N TRP A 153 3.19 -2.91 -3.96
CA TRP A 153 4.56 -2.42 -3.90
C TRP A 153 4.83 -1.73 -2.57
N GLY A 154 6.07 -1.81 -2.11
CA GLY A 154 6.48 -1.15 -0.89
C GLY A 154 7.83 -1.65 -0.38
N ARG A 155 8.09 -1.49 0.91
CA ARG A 155 9.37 -1.88 1.53
C ARG A 155 9.19 -3.09 2.41
N LEU A 156 10.05 -4.09 2.21
CA LEU A 156 10.16 -5.26 3.07
C LEU A 156 11.32 -5.06 4.04
N TYR A 157 11.06 -5.25 5.33
CA TYR A 157 12.03 -5.16 6.40
C TYR A 157 12.25 -6.54 6.97
N LYS A 158 13.51 -6.97 7.03
CA LYS A 158 13.89 -8.28 7.55
C LYS A 158 14.74 -8.16 8.80
N GLY A 159 14.20 -8.64 9.91
CA GLY A 159 14.81 -8.61 11.21
C GLY A 159 14.78 -7.23 11.90
N GLU A 160 14.96 -7.29 13.22
CA GLU A 160 14.96 -6.12 14.11
C GLU A 160 16.09 -5.13 13.78
N ALA A 161 17.26 -5.63 13.37
CA ALA A 161 18.41 -4.78 13.05
C ALA A 161 18.14 -3.86 11.85
N MET A 162 17.49 -4.37 10.80
CA MET A 162 17.12 -3.56 9.64
C MET A 162 16.07 -2.52 10.02
N LEU A 163 15.04 -2.90 10.77
CA LEU A 163 14.02 -1.96 11.24
C LEU A 163 14.62 -0.81 12.04
N ARG A 164 15.49 -1.13 13.01
CA ARG A 164 16.14 -0.11 13.85
C ARG A 164 17.12 0.76 13.09
N SER A 165 17.73 0.25 12.02
CA SER A 165 18.59 1.07 11.16
C SER A 165 17.81 2.17 10.42
N VAL A 166 16.49 2.02 10.29
CA VAL A 166 15.61 2.94 9.56
C VAL A 166 14.85 3.86 10.52
N PHE A 167 14.30 3.32 11.60
CA PHE A 167 13.42 4.06 12.52
C PHE A 167 14.06 4.36 13.89
N GLY A 168 15.32 3.99 14.10
CA GLY A 168 15.94 4.02 15.43
C GLY A 168 15.32 3.00 16.39
N ASP A 169 15.49 3.22 17.70
CA ASP A 169 14.97 2.32 18.73
C ASP A 169 13.50 2.56 19.09
N ARG A 170 13.04 3.80 18.90
CA ARG A 170 11.67 4.25 19.17
C ARG A 170 11.26 5.23 18.09
N VAL A 171 10.00 5.17 17.71
CA VAL A 171 9.37 6.06 16.73
C VAL A 171 8.20 6.80 17.38
N TYR A 172 7.88 7.98 16.88
CA TYR A 172 6.89 8.91 17.44
C TYR A 172 7.32 9.47 18.81
N GLY A 173 6.39 10.06 19.56
CA GLY A 173 6.64 10.74 20.84
C GLY A 173 7.03 12.21 20.72
N ALA A 174 7.49 12.64 19.55
CA ALA A 174 7.61 14.05 19.21
C ALA A 174 6.26 14.61 18.73
N GLU A 175 6.06 15.92 18.92
CA GLU A 175 4.91 16.63 18.36
C GLU A 175 5.06 16.71 16.83
N ALA A 176 4.00 16.32 16.11
CA ALA A 176 3.90 16.51 14.67
C ALA A 176 2.91 17.65 14.39
N THR A 177 3.23 18.53 13.44
CA THR A 177 2.47 19.76 13.21
C THR A 177 2.05 19.90 11.75
N ILE A 178 0.77 20.19 11.55
CA ILE A 178 0.22 20.66 10.27
C ILE A 178 0.13 22.19 10.34
N GLU A 179 0.80 22.89 9.43
CA GLU A 179 0.79 24.34 9.34
C GLU A 179 -0.07 24.84 8.17
N ASP A 180 -1.08 25.66 8.47
CA ASP A 180 -1.70 26.55 7.48
C ASP A 180 -0.96 27.89 7.51
N ARG A 181 0.08 28.00 6.68
CA ARG A 181 0.90 29.20 6.55
C ARG A 181 0.12 30.41 6.07
N ASN A 182 -0.93 30.22 5.27
CA ASN A 182 -1.73 31.33 4.74
C ASN A 182 -2.59 31.96 5.85
N ARG A 183 -3.02 31.17 6.84
CA ARG A 183 -3.83 31.65 7.98
C ARG A 183 -3.02 31.84 9.25
N GLY A 184 -1.73 31.51 9.26
CA GLY A 184 -0.88 31.54 10.45
C GLY A 184 -1.39 30.62 11.56
N LYS A 185 -1.99 29.48 11.18
CA LYS A 185 -2.56 28.51 12.13
C LYS A 185 -1.77 27.21 12.08
N SER A 186 -1.70 26.53 13.21
CA SER A 186 -1.11 25.20 13.32
C SER A 186 -2.05 24.26 14.06
N LEU A 187 -1.99 22.99 13.69
CA LEU A 187 -2.58 21.87 14.42
C LEU A 187 -1.43 20.94 14.80
N SER A 188 -1.20 20.80 16.09
CA SER A 188 -0.18 19.94 16.66
C SER A 188 -0.82 18.68 17.23
N VAL A 189 -0.25 17.53 16.92
CA VAL A 189 -0.71 16.22 17.38
C VAL A 189 0.49 15.42 17.86
N THR A 190 0.35 14.78 19.02
CA THR A 190 1.38 13.89 19.57
C THR A 190 0.84 12.48 19.61
N LYS A 191 1.59 11.55 19.01
CA LYS A 191 1.34 10.12 19.12
C LYS A 191 2.32 9.53 20.13
N ASP A 192 1.82 8.67 21.02
CA ASP A 192 2.66 7.94 21.98
C ASP A 192 3.81 7.21 21.28
N ALA A 193 5.00 7.31 21.87
CA ALA A 193 6.19 6.65 21.37
C ALA A 193 6.06 5.13 21.42
N VAL A 194 6.40 4.47 20.32
CA VAL A 194 6.35 3.02 20.16
C VAL A 194 7.77 2.48 20.01
N ASP A 195 8.08 1.41 20.74
CA ASP A 195 9.36 0.72 20.57
C ASP A 195 9.40 0.00 19.23
N VAL A 196 10.44 0.26 18.44
CA VAL A 196 10.60 -0.32 17.10
C VAL A 196 10.85 -1.81 17.24
N SER A 197 9.90 -2.62 16.78
CA SER A 197 10.06 -4.06 16.69
C SER A 197 9.04 -4.68 15.74
N ILE A 198 9.35 -5.88 15.23
CA ILE A 198 8.42 -6.71 14.46
C ILE A 198 7.15 -6.97 15.27
N LYS A 199 7.29 -7.16 16.59
CA LYS A 199 6.16 -7.35 17.50
C LYS A 199 5.24 -6.14 17.55
N ASN A 200 5.76 -4.92 17.46
CA ASN A 200 4.96 -3.70 17.55
C ASN A 200 4.60 -3.12 16.18
N TRP A 201 4.97 -3.77 15.08
CA TRP A 201 4.76 -3.24 13.73
C TRP A 201 3.31 -2.85 13.43
N ASP A 202 2.33 -3.61 13.94
CA ASP A 202 0.91 -3.34 13.76
C ASP A 202 0.38 -2.14 14.57
N THR A 203 1.18 -1.55 15.47
CA THR A 203 0.81 -0.35 16.26
C THR A 203 1.39 0.95 15.71
N PHE A 204 2.24 0.85 14.68
CA PHE A 204 2.76 2.00 13.94
C PHE A 204 1.60 2.72 13.23
N VAL A 205 1.83 3.97 12.81
CA VAL A 205 0.84 4.67 11.98
C VAL A 205 0.59 3.89 10.69
N GLY A 206 -0.67 3.75 10.28
CA GLY A 206 -1.08 2.90 9.17
C GLY A 206 -1.17 1.40 9.51
N GLY A 207 -0.89 1.03 10.76
CA GLY A 207 -1.08 -0.30 11.30
C GLY A 207 -2.47 -0.51 11.89
N MET A 208 -2.97 -1.75 11.83
CA MET A 208 -4.34 -2.10 12.26
C MET A 208 -4.61 -1.86 13.75
N LYS A 209 -3.57 -1.85 14.59
CA LYS A 209 -3.67 -1.62 16.04
C LYS A 209 -3.07 -0.29 16.45
N GLN A 210 -2.96 0.64 15.50
CA GLN A 210 -2.58 2.01 15.79
C GLN A 210 -3.52 2.61 16.86
N SER A 211 -2.94 3.17 17.92
CA SER A 211 -3.65 4.05 18.84
C SER A 211 -4.02 5.38 18.17
N LYS A 212 -5.20 5.90 18.50
CA LYS A 212 -5.57 7.28 18.16
C LYS A 212 -4.64 8.23 18.93
N PRO A 213 -4.14 9.30 18.29
CA PRO A 213 -3.49 10.40 19.01
C PRO A 213 -4.45 11.08 19.99
#